data_AF-A0A3C0Z0G1-F1
#
_entry.id   AF-A0A3C0Z0G1-F1
#
_cell.length_a   1.000
_cell.length_b   1.000
_cell.length_c   1.000
_cell.angle_alpha   90.00
_cell.angle_beta   90.00
_cell.angle_gamma   90.00
#
_symmetry.space_group_name_H-M   'P 1'
#
loop_
_entity.id
_entity.type
_entity.pdbx_description
1 polymer ?
#
loop_
_entity_poly.entity_id
_entity_poly.type
_entity_poly.pdbx_seq_one_letter_code
_entity_poly.pdbx_strand_id
1 'polypeptide(L)'
;VASDVFPKIPGVDHPQHPNRVFVQDHGPDYDAGLMAIEPPGEDHSREYAVLLPQVDSDGNEVAGLKTPQVEVPLATYTGWNYRVTEGANNALAGLTGSHLPFPATDAERVSSGDPRRSIDERYGSTARYVRLIALAAQRLVEQRLLLEEDADRYVELAMQQRIRA
;
A
#
# COMPACT_ATOMS: atom_id res chain seq x y z
N VAL A 1 7.20 3.42 2.47
CA VAL A 1 7.56 2.11 3.06
C VAL A 1 9.05 2.15 3.37
N ALA A 2 9.52 1.50 4.44
CA ALA A 2 10.97 1.42 4.67
C ALA A 2 11.64 0.63 3.53
N SER A 3 12.67 1.20 2.91
CA SER A 3 13.33 0.65 1.70
C SER A 3 13.85 -0.75 1.87
N ASP A 4 14.27 -1.11 3.08
CA ASP A 4 15.01 -2.34 3.33
C ASP A 4 14.08 -3.56 3.42
N VAL A 5 12.78 -3.35 3.64
CA VAL A 5 11.78 -4.41 3.82
C VAL A 5 10.87 -4.60 2.62
N PHE A 6 10.79 -3.63 1.70
CA PHE A 6 9.94 -3.74 0.51
C PHE A 6 10.53 -4.79 -0.47
N PRO A 7 9.71 -5.71 -1.03
CA PRO A 7 10.21 -6.73 -1.95
C PRO A 7 10.83 -6.12 -3.20
N LYS A 8 11.90 -6.74 -3.71
CA LYS A 8 12.55 -6.36 -4.96
C LYS A 8 11.70 -6.82 -6.15
N ILE A 9 10.64 -6.08 -6.45
CA ILE A 9 9.72 -6.37 -7.56
C ILE A 9 10.40 -5.96 -8.88
N PRO A 10 10.54 -6.86 -9.87
CA PRO A 10 11.12 -6.54 -11.16
C PRO A 10 10.41 -5.38 -11.86
N GLY A 11 11.18 -4.40 -12.36
CA GLY A 11 10.64 -3.26 -13.10
C GLY A 11 9.92 -2.21 -12.25
N VAL A 12 10.00 -2.29 -10.93
CA VAL A 12 9.41 -1.32 -10.00
C VAL A 12 10.51 -0.56 -9.28
N ASP A 13 10.55 0.75 -9.52
CA ASP A 13 11.36 1.66 -8.71
C ASP A 13 10.60 2.00 -7.43
N HIS A 14 11.25 1.79 -6.28
CA HIS A 14 10.69 2.10 -4.96
C HIS A 14 11.24 3.45 -4.43
N PRO A 15 10.40 4.31 -3.80
CA PRO A 15 10.84 5.56 -3.19
C PRO A 15 11.85 5.38 -2.06
N GLN A 16 13.09 5.83 -2.26
CA GLN A 16 14.17 5.58 -1.30
C GLN A 16 14.08 6.41 -0.02
N HIS A 17 13.41 7.57 -0.06
CA HIS A 17 13.29 8.47 1.08
C HIS A 17 11.86 9.01 1.18
N PRO A 18 11.34 9.22 2.40
CA PRO A 18 10.12 9.98 2.59
C PRO A 18 10.33 11.45 2.21
N ASN A 19 9.23 12.19 2.06
CA ASN A 19 9.30 13.64 2.03
C ASN A 19 9.84 14.15 3.37
N ARG A 20 10.83 15.04 3.30
CA ARG A 20 11.46 15.67 4.46
C ARG A 20 10.50 16.66 5.11
N VAL A 21 10.51 16.74 6.43
CA VAL A 21 9.64 17.65 7.19
C VAL A 21 10.48 18.35 8.25
N PHE A 22 10.63 19.67 8.10
CA PHE A 22 11.37 20.50 9.04
C PHE A 22 10.45 21.05 10.15
N VAL A 23 11.04 21.38 11.29
CA VAL A 23 10.32 22.08 12.36
C VAL A 23 9.92 23.46 11.84
N GLN A 24 8.64 23.80 12.02
CA GLN A 24 8.10 25.11 11.67
C GLN A 24 8.28 26.08 12.85
N ASP A 25 8.81 27.26 12.57
CA ASP A 25 8.89 28.39 13.49
C ASP A 25 7.67 29.31 13.29
N HIS A 26 6.77 29.26 14.27
CA HIS A 26 5.54 30.07 14.32
C HIS A 26 5.71 31.32 15.21
N GLY A 27 6.92 31.56 15.72
CA GLY A 27 7.24 32.63 16.67
C GLY A 27 7.39 32.15 18.13
N PRO A 28 7.93 33.02 19.00
CA PRO A 28 8.34 32.64 20.36
C PRO A 28 7.19 32.28 21.30
N ASP A 29 5.98 32.77 21.04
CA ASP A 29 4.79 32.53 21.88
C ASP A 29 3.92 31.37 21.37
N TYR A 30 4.42 30.55 20.44
CA TYR A 30 3.66 29.45 19.85
C TYR A 30 3.19 28.42 20.89
N ASP A 31 4.04 28.10 21.87
CA ASP A 31 3.69 27.17 22.95
C ASP A 31 2.55 27.71 23.85
N ALA A 32 2.31 29.03 23.83
CA ALA A 32 1.18 29.67 24.50
C ALA A 32 -0.08 29.75 23.60
N GLY A 33 -0.02 29.18 22.39
CA GLY A 33 -1.11 29.17 21.41
C GLY A 33 -1.16 30.42 20.51
N LEU A 34 -0.13 31.26 20.51
CA LEU A 34 -0.06 32.47 19.69
C LEU A 34 0.85 32.25 18.47
N MET A 35 0.25 32.24 17.28
CA MET A 35 0.98 32.19 15.99
C MET A 35 1.31 33.62 15.55
N ALA A 36 2.56 34.04 15.76
CA ALA A 36 2.99 35.43 15.51
C ALA A 36 3.70 35.63 14.16
N ILE A 37 4.16 34.55 13.53
CA ILE A 37 4.87 34.57 12.23
C ILE A 37 4.04 33.80 11.20
N GLU A 38 3.62 34.47 10.12
CA GLU A 38 2.89 33.87 9.00
C GLU A 38 3.43 34.42 7.65
N PRO A 39 3.91 33.57 6.73
CA PRO A 39 4.01 32.11 6.85
C PRO A 39 5.11 31.70 7.84
N PRO A 40 4.96 30.55 8.52
CA PRO A 40 5.98 30.06 9.44
C PRO A 40 7.29 29.82 8.70
N GLY A 41 8.40 30.15 9.37
CA GLY A 41 9.74 29.82 8.87
C GLY A 41 10.01 28.32 9.01
N GLU A 42 10.87 27.76 8.17
CA GLU A 42 11.37 26.40 8.37
C GLU A 42 12.73 26.43 9.06
N ASP A 43 12.85 25.75 10.20
CA ASP A 43 14.14 25.52 10.86
C ASP A 43 14.84 24.31 10.22
N HIS A 44 15.74 24.59 9.27
CA HIS A 44 16.48 23.57 8.53
C HIS A 44 17.53 22.84 9.39
N SER A 45 17.76 23.28 10.63
CA SER A 45 18.63 22.58 11.59
C SER A 45 17.92 21.45 12.34
N ARG A 46 16.57 21.42 12.29
CA ARG A 46 15.73 20.45 13.01
C ARG A 46 14.74 19.78 12.06
N GLU A 47 14.84 18.47 11.94
CA GLU A 47 13.98 17.66 11.08
C GLU A 47 13.17 16.67 11.92
N TYR A 48 11.91 16.47 11.56
CA TYR A 48 11.08 15.41 12.15
C TYR A 48 11.50 14.05 11.60
N ALA A 49 11.54 13.05 12.49
CA ALA A 49 11.67 11.67 12.05
C ALA A 49 10.38 11.21 11.37
N VAL A 50 10.43 10.95 10.06
CA VAL A 50 9.29 10.45 9.31
C VAL A 50 9.27 8.92 9.34
N LEU A 51 8.28 8.37 10.03
CA LEU A 51 8.06 6.92 10.10
C LEU A 51 7.09 6.47 9.01
N LEU A 52 7.39 5.35 8.35
CA LEU A 52 6.57 4.77 7.31
C LEU A 52 5.98 3.42 7.77
N PRO A 53 4.78 3.04 7.29
CA PRO A 53 4.20 1.73 7.59
C PRO A 53 5.16 0.58 7.24
N GLN A 54 5.18 -0.42 8.11
CA GLN A 54 5.84 -1.70 7.84
C GLN A 54 4.99 -2.52 6.86
N VAL A 55 5.67 -3.28 6.00
CA VAL A 55 5.04 -4.14 5.01
C VAL A 55 5.43 -5.60 5.23
N ASP A 56 4.60 -6.51 4.75
CA ASP A 56 4.90 -7.93 4.70
C ASP A 56 5.82 -8.30 3.53
N SER A 57 6.09 -9.59 3.34
CA SER A 57 6.91 -10.10 2.23
C SER A 57 6.35 -9.78 0.84
N ASP A 58 5.07 -9.44 0.76
CA ASP A 58 4.39 -9.06 -0.47
C ASP A 58 4.39 -7.55 -0.67
N GLY A 59 4.94 -6.77 0.26
CA GLY A 59 4.98 -5.32 0.17
C GLY A 59 3.65 -4.63 0.52
N ASN A 60 2.68 -5.36 1.08
CA ASN A 60 1.42 -4.81 1.59
C ASN A 60 1.56 -4.42 3.06
N GLU A 61 0.89 -3.36 3.49
CA GLU A 61 0.99 -2.87 4.87
C GLU A 61 0.52 -3.93 5.90
N VAL A 62 1.30 -4.11 6.97
CA VAL A 62 1.00 -5.09 8.04
C VAL A 62 -0.09 -4.58 8.97
N ALA A 63 -0.03 -3.29 9.31
CA ALA A 63 -0.94 -2.63 10.23
C ALA A 63 -2.06 -1.89 9.48
N GLY A 64 -3.11 -1.54 10.23
CA GLY A 64 -4.27 -0.84 9.69
C GLY A 64 -5.43 -1.78 9.36
N LEU A 65 -6.54 -1.19 8.91
CA LEU A 65 -7.72 -1.92 8.49
C LEU A 65 -7.51 -2.43 7.06
N LYS A 66 -7.43 -3.75 6.90
CA LYS A 66 -7.30 -4.38 5.58
C LYS A 66 -8.67 -4.61 4.98
N THR A 67 -8.85 -4.16 3.75
CA THR A 67 -10.00 -4.61 2.94
C THR A 67 -9.82 -6.09 2.58
N PRO A 68 -10.87 -6.83 2.18
CA PRO A 68 -10.74 -8.22 1.77
C PRO A 68 -9.71 -8.45 0.67
N GLN A 69 -9.54 -7.49 -0.25
CA GLN A 69 -8.54 -7.56 -1.32
C GLN A 69 -7.10 -7.34 -0.83
N VAL A 70 -6.88 -6.63 0.28
CA VAL A 70 -5.55 -6.49 0.89
C VAL A 70 -5.22 -7.68 1.77
N GLU A 71 -6.23 -8.25 2.46
CA GLU A 71 -6.08 -9.47 3.26
C GLU A 71 -5.85 -10.72 2.39
N VAL A 72 -6.46 -10.75 1.20
CA VAL A 72 -6.35 -11.83 0.20
C VAL A 72 -5.83 -11.24 -1.13
N PRO A 73 -4.55 -10.83 -1.19
CA PRO A 73 -4.05 -10.02 -2.29
C PRO A 73 -3.85 -10.78 -3.60
N LEU A 74 -4.13 -10.09 -4.71
CA LEU A 74 -3.70 -10.45 -6.07
C LEU A 74 -2.55 -9.56 -6.56
N ALA A 75 -2.18 -8.55 -5.77
CA ALA A 75 -1.17 -7.56 -6.07
C ALA A 75 -0.55 -7.01 -4.79
N THR A 76 0.55 -6.30 -4.94
CA THR A 76 1.02 -5.34 -3.94
C THR A 76 0.29 -4.03 -4.17
N TYR A 77 -0.41 -3.55 -3.15
CA TYR A 77 -1.07 -2.26 -3.12
C TYR A 77 -0.21 -1.32 -2.30
N THR A 78 0.17 -0.17 -2.86
CA THR A 78 0.95 0.83 -2.11
C THR A 78 0.31 2.19 -2.22
N GLY A 79 0.45 3.00 -1.16
CA GLY A 79 -0.01 4.39 -1.12
C GLY A 79 0.86 5.39 -1.89
N TRP A 80 1.76 4.93 -2.76
CA TRP A 80 2.66 5.78 -3.54
C TRP A 80 2.71 5.34 -5.00
N ASN A 81 3.01 6.30 -5.87
CA ASN A 81 3.31 6.10 -7.28
C ASN A 81 4.20 7.25 -7.75
N TYR A 82 4.92 7.09 -8.84
CA TYR A 82 5.70 8.17 -9.43
C TYR A 82 4.87 8.96 -10.44
N ARG A 83 5.22 10.24 -10.61
CA ARG A 83 4.60 11.08 -11.65
C ARG A 83 4.97 10.57 -13.04
N VAL A 84 3.96 10.50 -13.91
CA VAL A 84 4.13 10.05 -15.30
C VAL A 84 4.53 11.21 -16.24
N THR A 85 4.46 12.46 -15.76
CA THR A 85 4.71 13.67 -16.56
C THR A 85 6.20 14.02 -16.68
N GLU A 86 6.64 14.38 -17.88
CA GLU A 86 8.02 14.81 -18.14
C GLU A 86 8.50 15.90 -17.18
N GLY A 87 9.74 15.76 -16.71
CA GLY A 87 10.43 16.74 -15.86
C GLY A 87 10.37 16.46 -14.35
N ALA A 88 9.57 15.49 -13.89
CA ALA A 88 9.47 15.15 -12.47
C ALA A 88 9.23 13.65 -12.20
N ASN A 89 9.74 12.77 -13.05
CA ASN A 89 9.45 11.32 -13.02
C ASN A 89 9.88 10.63 -11.71
N ASN A 90 10.80 11.24 -10.94
CA ASN A 90 11.25 10.73 -9.65
C ASN A 90 10.47 11.32 -8.46
N ALA A 91 9.49 12.19 -8.72
CA ALA A 91 8.63 12.76 -7.70
C ALA A 91 7.37 11.91 -7.52
N LEU A 92 6.87 11.85 -6.27
CA LEU A 92 5.65 11.12 -5.96
C LEU A 92 4.40 11.79 -6.58
N ALA A 93 3.47 10.97 -7.04
CA ALA A 93 2.19 11.34 -7.64
C ALA A 93 1.10 11.61 -6.59
N GLY A 94 1.43 12.43 -5.59
CA GLY A 94 0.49 12.82 -4.54
C GLY A 94 -0.10 11.62 -3.80
N LEU A 95 -1.43 11.50 -3.83
CA LEU A 95 -2.19 10.40 -3.20
C LEU A 95 -2.48 9.23 -4.15
N THR A 96 -1.88 9.22 -5.34
CA THR A 96 -2.04 8.13 -6.30
C THR A 96 -1.22 6.94 -5.85
N GLY A 97 -1.89 5.86 -5.49
CA GLY A 97 -1.25 4.59 -5.17
C GLY A 97 -0.85 3.77 -6.39
N SER A 98 -0.17 2.66 -6.13
CA SER A 98 0.21 1.67 -7.16
C SER A 98 -0.50 0.35 -6.95
N HIS A 99 -0.85 -0.29 -8.07
CA HIS A 99 -1.29 -1.67 -8.13
C HIS A 99 -0.23 -2.47 -8.89
N LEU A 100 0.53 -3.29 -8.18
CA LEU A 100 1.64 -4.07 -8.73
C LEU A 100 1.24 -5.56 -8.74
N PRO A 101 0.73 -6.11 -9.86
CA PRO A 101 0.19 -7.46 -9.91
C PRO A 101 1.19 -8.51 -9.44
N PHE A 102 0.73 -9.56 -8.77
CA PHE A 102 1.55 -10.76 -8.57
C PHE A 102 1.70 -11.52 -9.89
N PRO A 103 2.79 -12.30 -10.04
CA PRO A 103 2.89 -13.26 -11.15
C PRO A 103 1.68 -14.19 -11.13
N ALA A 104 1.07 -14.44 -12.30
CA ALA A 104 -0.07 -15.34 -12.36
C ALA A 104 0.35 -16.78 -12.05
N THR A 105 1.50 -17.20 -12.58
CA THR A 105 2.01 -18.57 -12.50
C THR A 105 3.43 -18.64 -11.91
N ASP A 106 3.85 -19.83 -11.49
CA ASP A 106 5.22 -20.06 -10.98
C ASP A 106 6.27 -19.89 -12.08
N ALA A 107 5.94 -20.28 -13.31
CA ALA A 107 6.82 -20.08 -14.46
C ALA A 107 7.08 -18.59 -14.70
N GLU A 108 6.03 -17.76 -14.62
CA GLU A 108 6.14 -16.31 -14.73
C GLU A 108 6.96 -15.72 -13.57
N ARG A 109 6.69 -16.15 -12.34
CA ARG A 109 7.45 -15.75 -11.14
C ARG A 109 8.95 -16.01 -11.30
N VAL A 110 9.31 -17.22 -11.70
CA VAL A 110 10.71 -17.63 -11.91
C VAL A 110 11.36 -16.85 -13.06
N SER A 111 10.66 -16.69 -14.19
CA SER A 111 11.20 -16.00 -15.37
C SER A 111 11.42 -14.50 -15.16
N SER A 112 10.54 -13.85 -14.38
CA SER A 112 10.65 -12.44 -14.04
C SER A 112 11.63 -12.18 -12.89
N GLY A 113 11.89 -13.20 -12.06
CA GLY A 113 12.67 -13.06 -10.84
C GLY A 113 11.90 -12.41 -9.70
N ASP A 114 10.57 -12.41 -9.76
CA ASP A 114 9.72 -11.84 -8.71
C ASP A 114 9.81 -12.70 -7.42
N PRO A 115 10.17 -12.10 -6.27
CA PRO A 115 10.26 -12.85 -5.02
C PRO A 115 8.89 -13.22 -4.44
N ARG A 116 7.80 -12.57 -4.87
CA ARG A 116 6.44 -12.76 -4.32
C ARG A 116 5.84 -14.04 -4.91
N ARG A 117 5.14 -14.82 -4.06
CA ARG A 117 4.44 -16.03 -4.52
C ARG A 117 3.44 -15.72 -5.63
N SER A 118 3.34 -16.61 -6.59
CA SER A 118 2.39 -16.49 -7.71
C SER A 118 0.95 -16.63 -7.23
N ILE A 119 -0.02 -16.21 -8.04
CA ILE A 119 -1.45 -16.39 -7.76
C ILE A 119 -1.80 -17.89 -7.68
N ASP A 120 -1.25 -18.70 -8.59
CA ASP A 120 -1.44 -20.16 -8.58
C ASP A 120 -0.87 -20.80 -7.30
N GLU A 121 0.36 -20.44 -6.91
CA GLU A 121 1.00 -20.90 -5.66
C GLU A 121 0.16 -20.53 -4.42
N ARG A 122 -0.51 -19.37 -4.43
CA ARG A 122 -1.30 -18.86 -3.29
C ARG A 122 -2.65 -19.54 -3.17
N TYR A 123 -3.38 -19.61 -4.27
CA TYR A 123 -4.81 -19.92 -4.26
C TYR A 123 -5.14 -21.19 -5.04
N GLY A 124 -4.42 -21.52 -6.10
CA GLY A 124 -4.61 -22.71 -6.94
C GLY A 124 -6.00 -22.89 -7.56
N SER A 125 -6.95 -21.98 -7.34
CA SER A 125 -8.26 -21.94 -8.01
C SER A 125 -9.02 -20.67 -7.64
N THR A 126 -9.88 -20.21 -8.56
CA THR A 126 -10.87 -19.15 -8.27
C THR A 126 -11.76 -19.52 -7.08
N ALA A 127 -12.20 -20.78 -6.97
CA ALA A 127 -13.07 -21.21 -5.88
C ALA A 127 -12.42 -21.09 -4.49
N ARG A 128 -11.10 -21.31 -4.39
CA ARG A 128 -10.36 -21.08 -3.13
C ARG A 128 -10.22 -19.58 -2.85
N TYR A 129 -9.87 -18.78 -3.85
CA TYR A 129 -9.77 -17.33 -3.70
C TYR A 129 -11.09 -16.68 -3.25
N VAL A 130 -12.20 -17.00 -3.91
CA VAL A 130 -13.54 -16.49 -3.55
C VAL A 130 -13.91 -16.85 -2.11
N ARG A 131 -13.61 -18.08 -1.67
CA ARG A 131 -13.85 -18.50 -0.28
C ARG A 131 -13.03 -17.70 0.73
N LEU A 132 -11.77 -17.39 0.41
CA LEU A 132 -10.92 -16.58 1.29
C LEU A 132 -11.41 -15.13 1.35
N ILE A 133 -11.82 -14.55 0.22
CA ILE A 133 -12.44 -13.21 0.18
C ILE A 133 -13.72 -13.18 1.03
N ALA A 134 -14.61 -14.16 0.87
CA ALA A 134 -15.84 -14.24 1.65
C ALA A 134 -15.54 -14.31 3.16
N LEU A 135 -14.56 -15.12 3.57
CA LEU A 135 -14.15 -15.21 4.97
C LEU A 135 -13.58 -13.89 5.50
N ALA A 136 -12.75 -13.21 4.71
CA ALA A 136 -12.19 -11.90 5.08
C ALA A 136 -13.28 -10.84 5.21
N ALA A 137 -14.23 -10.79 4.26
CA ALA A 137 -15.36 -9.87 4.30
C ALA A 137 -16.29 -10.14 5.50
N GLN A 138 -16.63 -11.40 5.75
CA GLN A 138 -17.48 -11.80 6.87
C GLN A 138 -16.87 -11.37 8.22
N ARG A 139 -15.56 -11.54 8.41
CA ARG A 139 -14.86 -11.07 9.63
C ARG A 139 -15.03 -9.57 9.85
N LEU A 140 -14.99 -8.77 8.78
CA LEU A 140 -15.19 -7.32 8.88
C LEU A 140 -16.64 -6.96 9.22
N VAL A 141 -17.62 -7.71 8.68
CA VAL A 141 -19.04 -7.56 9.04
C VAL A 141 -19.26 -7.88 10.52
N GLU A 142 -18.72 -8.99 11.01
CA GLU A 142 -18.80 -9.39 12.42
C GLU A 142 -18.20 -8.33 13.35
N GLN A 143 -17.14 -7.66 12.91
CA GLN A 143 -16.50 -6.54 13.61
C GLN A 143 -17.22 -5.21 13.44
N ARG A 144 -18.28 -5.14 12.63
CA ARG A 144 -19.04 -3.93 12.27
C ARG A 144 -18.19 -2.88 11.54
N LEU A 145 -17.21 -3.35 10.77
CA LEU A 145 -16.33 -2.52 9.94
C LEU A 145 -16.69 -2.57 8.45
N LEU A 146 -17.63 -3.44 8.07
CA LEU A 146 -18.15 -3.58 6.71
C LEU A 146 -19.65 -3.87 6.75
N LEU A 147 -20.40 -3.32 5.80
CA LEU A 147 -21.82 -3.65 5.64
C LEU A 147 -21.97 -5.01 4.95
N GLU A 148 -23.06 -5.72 5.24
CA GLU A 148 -23.37 -6.99 4.58
C GLU A 148 -23.44 -6.85 3.05
N GLU A 149 -24.08 -5.79 2.55
CA GLU A 149 -24.15 -5.53 1.11
C GLU A 149 -22.79 -5.30 0.45
N ASP A 150 -21.83 -4.72 1.18
CA ASP A 150 -20.47 -4.52 0.67
C ASP A 150 -19.67 -5.83 0.71
N ALA A 151 -19.92 -6.68 1.70
CA ALA A 151 -19.34 -8.02 1.73
C ALA A 151 -19.77 -8.85 0.52
N ASP A 152 -21.06 -8.78 0.16
CA ASP A 152 -21.58 -9.44 -1.05
C ASP A 152 -20.91 -8.90 -2.32
N ARG A 153 -20.75 -7.57 -2.44
CA ARG A 153 -20.02 -6.94 -3.57
C ARG A 153 -18.58 -7.44 -3.68
N TYR A 154 -17.87 -7.61 -2.56
CA TYR A 154 -16.51 -8.18 -2.59
C TYR A 154 -16.49 -9.61 -3.13
N VAL A 155 -17.47 -10.44 -2.75
CA VAL A 155 -17.59 -11.82 -3.22
C VAL A 155 -17.92 -11.84 -4.72
N GLU A 156 -18.85 -11.01 -5.17
CA GLU A 156 -19.20 -10.89 -6.60
C GLU A 156 -18.00 -10.48 -7.45
N LEU A 157 -17.24 -9.47 -7.02
CA LEU A 157 -16.01 -9.03 -7.68
C LEU A 157 -14.94 -10.15 -7.70
N ALA A 158 -14.85 -10.94 -6.62
CA ALA A 158 -13.93 -12.06 -6.57
C ALA A 158 -14.30 -13.18 -7.54
N MET A 159 -15.60 -13.43 -7.75
CA MET A 159 -16.08 -14.43 -8.72
C MET A 159 -15.74 -14.07 -10.18
N GLN A 160 -15.54 -12.78 -10.46
CA GLN A 160 -15.12 -12.32 -11.79
C GLN A 160 -13.62 -12.56 -12.06
N GLN A 161 -12.82 -12.85 -11.02
CA GLN A 161 -11.40 -13.13 -11.16
C GLN A 161 -11.17 -14.53 -11.72
N ARG A 162 -10.37 -14.61 -12.79
CA ARG A 162 -9.98 -15.88 -13.42
C ARG A 162 -8.61 -16.30 -12.89
N ILE A 163 -8.61 -17.14 -11.88
CA ILE A 163 -7.40 -17.76 -11.32
C ILE A 163 -7.33 -19.19 -11.86
N ARG A 164 -6.20 -19.52 -12.47
CA ARG A 164 -5.97 -20.85 -13.04
C ARG A 164 -5.69 -21.85 -11.92
N ALA A 165 -5.87 -23.12 -12.26
CA ALA A 165 -5.54 -24.26 -11.42
C ALA A 165 -4.41 -25.04 -12.07
#